data_AF-A0A2R8AM11-F1
#
_entry.id   AF-A0A2R8AM11-F1
#
_cell.length_a   1.000
_cell.length_b   1.000
_cell.length_c   1.000
_cell.angle_alpha   90.00
_cell.angle_beta   90.00
_cell.angle_gamma   90.00
#
_symmetry.space_group_name_H-M   'P 1'
#
loop_
_entity.id
_entity.type
_entity.pdbx_description
1 polymer ?
#
loop_
_entity_poly.entity_id
_entity_poly.type
_entity_poly.pdbx_seq_one_letter_code
_entity_poly.pdbx_strand_id
1 'polypeptide(L)'
;MKTAFNLLYLAALITISVIGLMWDSLSNGFHASGGEFLCRNLKSSGGDDDAVVVIFVTLVIPAMIRAFRVKLPYTRIELTIFCLCLALSAFGLWLASLDCADIWDTAFAVPDYALQAVLFAMVLVLACSFTLRRISVTDT
;
A
#
# COMPACT_ATOMS: atom_id res chain seq x y z
N MET A 1 -2.90 -2.13 24.98
CA MET A 1 -2.84 -2.86 23.69
C MET A 1 -3.37 -2.04 22.52
N LYS A 2 -4.57 -1.43 22.60
CA LYS A 2 -5.17 -0.61 21.53
C LYS A 2 -4.24 0.49 20.97
N THR A 3 -3.52 1.20 21.84
CA THR A 3 -2.56 2.24 21.43
C THR A 3 -1.40 1.69 20.61
N ALA A 4 -0.87 0.52 20.97
CA ALA A 4 0.22 -0.11 20.22
C ALA A 4 -0.22 -0.50 18.80
N PHE A 5 -1.40 -1.13 18.67
CA PHE A 5 -1.97 -1.46 17.35
C PHE A 5 -2.30 -0.21 16.52
N ASN A 6 -2.75 0.88 17.14
CA ASN A 6 -2.95 2.16 16.47
C ASN A 6 -1.65 2.74 15.91
N LEU A 7 -0.59 2.75 16.72
CA LEU A 7 0.71 3.25 16.31
C LEU A 7 1.31 2.39 15.20
N LEU A 8 1.19 1.06 15.32
CA LEU A 8 1.65 0.13 14.29
C LEU A 8 0.89 0.30 12.97
N TYR A 9 -0.44 0.43 13.04
CA TYR A 9 -1.29 0.70 11.89
C TYR A 9 -0.94 2.03 11.21
N LEU A 10 -0.77 3.10 12.00
CA LEU A 10 -0.39 4.42 11.49
C LEU A 10 1.01 4.42 10.88
N ALA A 11 1.99 3.82 11.56
CA ALA A 11 3.35 3.72 11.06
C ALA A 11 3.37 3.00 9.70
N ALA A 12 2.68 1.87 9.58
CA ALA A 12 2.63 1.12 8.34
C ALA A 12 1.90 1.87 7.22
N LEU A 13 0.81 2.58 7.51
CA LEU A 13 0.14 3.45 6.52
C LEU A 13 1.02 4.61 6.06
N ILE A 14 1.76 5.22 6.99
CA ILE A 14 2.70 6.30 6.67
C ILE A 14 3.82 5.75 5.79
N THR A 15 4.37 4.57 6.09
CA THR A 15 5.38 3.92 5.26
C THR A 15 4.89 3.71 3.83
N ILE A 16 3.68 3.17 3.64
CA ILE A 16 3.10 2.99 2.30
C ILE A 16 2.93 4.34 1.59
N SER A 17 2.44 5.35 2.31
CA SER A 17 2.21 6.69 1.77
C SER A 17 3.52 7.36 1.33
N VAL A 18 4.57 7.26 2.14
CA VAL A 18 5.90 7.82 1.83
C VAL A 18 6.51 7.10 0.63
N ILE A 19 6.42 5.77 0.57
CA ILE A 19 6.93 5.01 -0.57
C ILE A 19 6.15 5.35 -1.84
N GLY A 20 4.83 5.48 -1.77
CA GLY A 20 4.01 5.92 -2.90
C GLY A 20 4.40 7.30 -3.40
N LEU A 21 4.58 8.28 -2.51
CA LEU A 21 4.96 9.65 -2.87
C LEU A 21 6.40 9.79 -3.37
N MET A 22 7.30 8.91 -2.94
CA MET A 22 8.72 8.93 -3.27
C MET A 22 9.13 7.76 -4.18
N TRP A 23 8.17 7.16 -4.89
CA TRP A 23 8.39 5.95 -5.68
C TRP A 23 9.57 6.08 -6.64
N ASP A 24 9.61 7.16 -7.42
CA ASP A 24 10.70 7.42 -8.38
C ASP A 24 12.08 7.62 -7.74
N SER A 25 12.12 7.97 -6.46
CA SER A 25 13.36 8.17 -5.71
C SER A 25 13.80 6.92 -4.94
N LEU A 26 12.87 6.02 -4.62
CA LEU A 26 13.10 4.84 -3.78
C LEU A 26 13.13 3.53 -4.58
N SER A 27 12.53 3.50 -5.77
CA SER A 27 12.41 2.34 -6.63
C SER A 27 12.91 2.66 -8.04
N ASN A 28 13.51 1.66 -8.69
CA ASN A 28 13.85 1.73 -10.12
C ASN A 28 12.63 1.47 -11.03
N GLY A 29 11.43 1.29 -10.47
CA GLY A 29 10.20 0.97 -11.18
C GLY A 29 9.99 -0.53 -11.36
N PHE A 30 8.94 -0.91 -12.08
CA PHE A 30 8.64 -2.33 -12.30
C PHE A 30 9.52 -2.95 -13.38
N HIS A 31 9.94 -4.18 -13.15
CA HIS A 31 10.60 -5.00 -14.16
C HIS A 31 9.55 -5.71 -15.02
N ALA A 32 9.85 -5.81 -16.32
CA ALA A 32 9.11 -6.65 -17.23
C ALA A 32 9.36 -8.13 -16.90
N SER A 33 8.39 -9.00 -17.21
CA SER A 33 8.54 -10.44 -17.00
C SER A 33 9.81 -10.97 -17.68
N GLY A 34 10.72 -11.56 -16.88
CA GLY A 34 12.04 -12.01 -17.33
C GLY A 34 13.21 -11.13 -16.89
N GLY A 35 12.96 -10.05 -16.13
CA GLY A 35 13.96 -9.33 -15.34
C GLY A 35 14.93 -8.40 -16.07
N GLU A 36 15.13 -8.55 -17.39
CA GLU A 36 16.17 -7.82 -18.13
C GLU A 36 15.84 -6.35 -18.42
N PHE A 37 14.56 -5.95 -18.45
CA PHE A 37 14.14 -4.60 -18.84
C PHE A 37 13.12 -3.99 -17.87
N LEU A 38 13.19 -2.68 -17.65
CA LEU A 38 12.20 -1.91 -16.91
C LEU A 38 10.97 -1.63 -17.78
N CYS A 39 9.77 -1.69 -17.21
CA CYS A 39 8.52 -1.44 -17.92
C CYS A 39 8.46 -0.04 -18.53
N ARG A 40 8.94 1.00 -17.83
CA ARG A 40 9.09 2.36 -18.39
C ARG A 40 9.90 2.46 -19.69
N ASN A 41 10.80 1.50 -19.96
CA ASN A 41 11.66 1.52 -21.15
C ASN A 41 11.00 0.87 -22.36
N LEU A 42 9.91 0.12 -22.16
CA LEU A 42 9.16 -0.51 -23.24
C LEU A 42 8.16 0.51 -23.80
N LYS A 43 8.52 1.12 -24.94
CA LYS A 43 7.79 2.19 -25.66
C LYS A 43 6.30 1.88 -25.98
N SER A 44 5.84 0.65 -25.76
CA SER A 44 4.46 0.19 -25.96
C SER A 44 3.62 0.16 -24.68
N SER A 45 4.26 0.20 -23.51
CA SER A 45 3.59 0.43 -22.23
C SER A 45 3.52 1.95 -22.10
N GLY A 46 2.37 2.55 -22.43
CA GLY A 46 2.15 3.99 -22.18
C GLY A 46 2.62 4.28 -20.77
N GLY A 47 3.40 5.34 -20.56
CA GLY A 47 4.16 5.60 -19.33
C GLY A 47 3.33 5.74 -18.05
N ASP A 48 2.74 4.63 -17.61
CA ASP A 48 1.78 4.50 -16.51
C ASP A 48 2.46 3.90 -15.27
N ASP A 49 3.80 3.88 -15.21
CA ASP A 49 4.54 3.65 -13.95
C ASP A 49 4.16 4.73 -12.89
N ASP A 50 3.72 5.92 -13.34
CA ASP A 50 3.17 6.99 -12.49
C ASP A 50 1.80 6.62 -11.87
N ALA A 51 1.07 5.64 -12.43
CA ALA A 51 -0.21 5.22 -11.86
C ALA A 51 -0.02 4.64 -10.45
N VAL A 52 1.12 4.00 -10.17
CA VAL A 52 1.42 3.39 -8.87
C VAL A 52 1.59 4.44 -7.76
N VAL A 53 2.10 5.63 -8.09
CA VAL A 53 2.15 6.79 -7.19
C VAL A 53 0.73 7.19 -6.78
N VAL A 54 -0.19 7.28 -7.75
CA VAL A 54 -1.58 7.67 -7.49
C VAL A 54 -2.30 6.63 -6.63
N ILE A 55 -2.01 5.35 -6.87
CA ILE A 55 -2.68 4.22 -6.23
C ILE A 55 -2.32 4.14 -4.73
N PHE A 56 -1.04 4.23 -4.36
CA PHE A 56 -0.62 4.16 -2.95
C PHE A 56 -0.92 5.43 -2.16
N VAL A 57 -0.98 6.59 -2.82
CA VAL A 57 -1.41 7.85 -2.20
C VAL A 57 -2.84 7.76 -1.67
N THR A 58 -3.70 6.89 -2.22
CA THR A 58 -5.06 6.71 -1.68
C THR A 58 -5.08 6.24 -0.23
N LEU A 59 -4.03 5.56 0.25
CA LEU A 59 -3.89 5.10 1.64
C LEU A 59 -3.52 6.23 2.62
N VAL A 60 -3.18 7.43 2.12
CA VAL A 60 -3.05 8.64 2.96
C VAL A 60 -4.38 8.98 3.64
N ILE A 61 -5.51 8.73 2.95
CA ILE A 61 -6.85 9.05 3.48
C ILE A 61 -7.13 8.30 4.79
N PRO A 62 -7.08 6.95 4.85
CA PRO A 62 -7.26 6.23 6.11
C PRO A 62 -6.18 6.58 7.16
N ALA A 63 -4.96 6.93 6.72
CA ALA A 63 -3.90 7.37 7.62
C ALA A 63 -4.28 8.67 8.36
N MET A 64 -4.73 9.68 7.61
CA MET A 64 -5.18 10.96 8.14
C MET A 64 -6.39 10.80 9.06
N ILE A 65 -7.39 10.02 8.64
CA ILE A 65 -8.57 9.75 9.46
C ILE A 65 -8.15 9.14 10.80
N ARG A 66 -7.26 8.13 10.79
CA ARG A 66 -6.80 7.49 12.02
C ARG A 66 -5.93 8.41 12.87
N ALA A 67 -5.09 9.24 12.25
CA ALA A 67 -4.25 10.20 12.97
C ALA A 67 -5.10 11.17 13.79
N PHE A 68 -6.17 11.73 13.20
CA PHE A 68 -7.10 12.61 13.92
C PHE A 68 -7.95 11.86 14.96
N ARG A 69 -8.24 10.58 14.74
CA ARG A 69 -9.12 9.77 15.59
C ARG A 69 -8.38 8.76 16.47
N VAL A 70 -7.09 8.95 16.74
CA VAL A 70 -6.26 7.94 17.42
C VAL A 70 -6.77 7.57 18.83
N LYS A 71 -7.39 8.53 19.53
CA LYS A 71 -7.98 8.34 20.88
C LYS A 71 -9.40 7.76 20.84
N LEU A 72 -10.04 7.72 19.66
CA LEU A 72 -11.41 7.27 19.48
C LEU A 72 -11.47 5.79 19.06
N PRO A 73 -12.59 5.10 19.35
CA PRO A 73 -12.80 3.73 18.91
C PRO A 73 -12.79 3.63 17.38
N TYR A 74 -12.26 2.51 16.86
CA TYR A 74 -12.17 2.26 15.42
C TYR A 74 -13.55 1.92 14.86
N THR A 75 -14.06 2.80 14.01
CA THR A 75 -15.44 2.73 13.52
C THR A 75 -15.59 1.79 12.31
N ARG A 76 -16.83 1.38 12.01
CA ARG A 76 -17.13 0.63 10.77
C ARG A 76 -16.84 1.48 9.52
N ILE A 77 -17.07 2.78 9.59
CA ILE A 77 -16.81 3.71 8.49
C ILE A 77 -15.31 3.78 8.17
N GLU A 78 -14.45 3.88 9.19
CA GLU A 78 -12.98 3.80 9.02
C GLU A 78 -12.56 2.51 8.32
N LEU A 79 -13.12 1.36 8.74
CA LEU A 79 -12.85 0.08 8.10
C LEU A 79 -13.30 0.04 6.64
N THR A 80 -14.50 0.54 6.34
CA THR A 80 -15.02 0.58 4.96
C THR A 80 -14.13 1.45 4.06
N ILE A 81 -13.75 2.65 4.52
CA ILE A 81 -12.87 3.54 3.78
C ILE A 81 -11.51 2.87 3.54
N PHE A 82 -10.92 2.27 4.59
CA PHE A 82 -9.67 1.52 4.46
C PHE A 82 -9.78 0.39 3.43
N CYS A 83 -10.83 -0.43 3.49
CA CYS A 83 -11.05 -1.53 2.54
C CYS A 83 -11.21 -1.03 1.10
N LEU A 84 -11.89 0.12 0.89
CA LEU A 84 -12.02 0.73 -0.44
C LEU A 84 -10.66 1.20 -0.98
N CYS A 85 -9.87 1.91 -0.16
CA CYS A 85 -8.52 2.34 -0.55
C CYS A 85 -7.61 1.14 -0.83
N LEU A 86 -7.69 0.07 -0.02
CA LEU A 86 -6.92 -1.14 -0.22
C LEU A 86 -7.35 -1.89 -1.49
N ALA A 87 -8.66 -1.96 -1.77
CA ALA A 87 -9.18 -2.58 -2.99
C ALA A 87 -8.75 -1.82 -4.24
N LEU A 88 -8.80 -0.48 -4.21
CA LEU A 88 -8.22 0.37 -5.26
C LEU A 88 -6.72 0.13 -5.42
N SER A 89 -6.00 -0.03 -4.29
CA SER A 89 -4.57 -0.34 -4.28
C SER A 89 -4.25 -1.66 -4.98
N ALA A 90 -4.97 -2.72 -4.59
CA ALA A 90 -4.82 -4.04 -5.17
C ALA A 90 -5.26 -4.09 -6.64
N PHE A 91 -6.34 -3.38 -7.00
CA PHE A 91 -6.81 -3.30 -8.38
C PHE A 91 -5.80 -2.57 -9.28
N GLY A 92 -5.19 -1.51 -8.78
CA GLY A 92 -4.13 -0.80 -9.50
C GLY A 92 -2.89 -1.65 -9.72
N LEU A 93 -2.43 -2.39 -8.70
CA LEU A 93 -1.36 -3.39 -8.83
C LEU A 93 -1.72 -4.47 -9.86
N TRP A 94 -2.98 -4.94 -9.85
CA TRP A 94 -3.46 -5.91 -10.82
C TRP A 94 -3.45 -5.37 -12.26
N LEU A 95 -3.87 -4.12 -12.47
CA LEU A 95 -3.76 -3.46 -13.78
C LEU A 95 -2.31 -3.36 -14.25
N ALA A 96 -1.39 -2.92 -13.37
CA ALA A 96 0.04 -2.86 -13.69
C ALA A 96 0.59 -4.24 -14.11
N SER A 97 0.12 -5.31 -13.47
CA SER A 97 0.53 -6.68 -13.80
C SER A 97 0.04 -7.19 -15.15
N LEU A 98 -1.04 -6.62 -15.69
CA LEU A 98 -1.56 -6.98 -17.02
C LEU A 98 -0.78 -6.31 -18.15
N ASP A 99 -0.24 -5.11 -17.91
CA ASP A 99 0.50 -4.38 -18.95
C ASP A 99 1.93 -4.89 -19.12
N CYS A 100 2.67 -5.00 -18.03
CA CYS A 100 4.09 -5.35 -18.10
C CYS A 100 4.70 -5.80 -16.77
N ALA A 101 4.18 -5.28 -15.64
CA ALA A 101 4.86 -5.37 -14.36
C ALA A 101 4.80 -6.78 -13.76
N ASP A 102 5.94 -7.45 -13.65
CA ASP A 102 6.04 -8.66 -12.85
C ASP A 102 6.34 -8.29 -11.38
N ILE A 103 5.27 -8.14 -10.59
CA ILE A 103 5.36 -7.71 -9.19
C ILE A 103 6.21 -8.67 -8.36
N TRP A 104 6.14 -9.98 -8.62
CA TRP A 104 6.88 -10.97 -7.84
C TRP A 104 8.35 -11.02 -8.23
N ASP A 105 8.64 -10.91 -9.53
CA ASP A 105 10.02 -10.85 -10.02
C ASP A 105 10.72 -9.54 -9.55
N THR A 106 10.00 -8.42 -9.61
CA THR A 106 10.47 -7.11 -9.09
C THR A 106 10.62 -7.12 -7.56
N ALA A 107 9.78 -7.85 -6.83
CA ALA A 107 9.89 -7.91 -5.38
C ALA A 107 11.02 -8.84 -4.93
N PHE A 108 11.27 -9.97 -5.61
CA PHE A 108 12.13 -11.05 -5.08
C PHE A 108 13.35 -11.39 -5.93
N ALA A 109 13.31 -11.26 -7.26
CA ALA A 109 14.43 -11.59 -8.13
C ALA A 109 15.39 -10.40 -8.32
N VAL A 110 14.83 -9.21 -8.53
CA VAL A 110 15.58 -7.94 -8.50
C VAL A 110 15.15 -7.20 -7.24
N PRO A 111 15.76 -7.44 -6.07
CA PRO A 111 15.16 -7.11 -4.78
C PRO A 111 14.92 -5.60 -4.61
N ASP A 112 13.72 -5.16 -4.95
CA ASP A 112 13.25 -3.81 -4.66
C ASP A 112 12.69 -3.74 -3.23
N TYR A 113 13.52 -3.20 -2.33
CA TYR A 113 13.18 -3.08 -0.92
C TYR A 113 11.97 -2.17 -0.66
N ALA A 114 11.70 -1.19 -1.53
CA ALA A 114 10.55 -0.30 -1.39
C ALA A 114 9.26 -1.06 -1.70
N LEU A 115 9.24 -1.85 -2.78
CA LEU A 115 8.09 -2.69 -3.13
C LEU A 115 7.83 -3.76 -2.06
N GLN A 116 8.89 -4.42 -1.56
CA GLN A 116 8.77 -5.38 -0.46
C GLN A 116 8.15 -4.72 0.79
N ALA A 117 8.66 -3.55 1.19
CA ALA A 117 8.16 -2.82 2.35
C ALA A 117 6.67 -2.46 2.21
N VAL A 118 6.22 -2.06 1.02
CA VAL A 118 4.79 -1.79 0.76
C VAL A 118 3.96 -3.06 0.88
N LEU A 119 4.39 -4.17 0.26
CA LEU A 119 3.66 -5.44 0.32
C LEU A 119 3.51 -5.94 1.76
N PHE A 120 4.59 -5.92 2.55
CA PHE A 120 4.53 -6.28 3.97
C PHE A 120 3.67 -5.31 4.78
N ALA A 121 3.78 -4.01 4.53
CA ALA A 121 2.98 -3.02 5.21
C ALA A 121 1.48 -3.18 4.89
N MET A 122 1.09 -3.48 3.65
CA MET A 122 -0.32 -3.70 3.30
C MET A 122 -0.93 -4.85 4.10
N VAL A 123 -0.22 -5.99 4.21
CA VAL A 123 -0.65 -7.13 5.03
C VAL A 123 -0.75 -6.74 6.51
N LEU A 124 0.24 -6.00 7.01
CA LEU A 124 0.27 -5.55 8.41
C LEU A 124 -0.89 -4.60 8.74
N VAL A 125 -1.16 -3.63 7.86
CA VAL A 125 -2.25 -2.65 8.02
C VAL A 125 -3.60 -3.37 7.97
N LEU A 126 -3.76 -4.35 7.09
CA LEU A 126 -4.96 -5.20 7.04
C LEU A 126 -5.18 -5.93 8.37
N ALA A 127 -4.17 -6.65 8.86
CA ALA A 127 -4.25 -7.37 10.14
C ALA A 127 -4.53 -6.44 11.33
N CYS A 128 -3.89 -5.27 11.36
CA CYS A 128 -4.10 -4.27 12.40
C CYS A 128 -5.52 -3.68 12.34
N SER A 129 -6.06 -3.40 11.15
CA SER A 129 -7.42 -2.86 10.99
C SER A 129 -8.49 -3.81 11.54
N PHE A 130 -8.38 -5.11 11.25
CA PHE A 130 -9.29 -6.13 11.78
C PHE A 130 -9.15 -6.29 13.29
N THR A 131 -7.92 -6.25 13.80
CA THR A 131 -7.65 -6.36 15.23
C THR A 131 -8.18 -5.14 16.00
N LEU A 132 -7.95 -3.92 15.50
CA LEU A 132 -8.47 -2.68 16.05
C LEU A 132 -10.00 -2.66 16.04
N ARG A 133 -10.62 -3.17 14.97
CA ARG A 133 -12.08 -3.33 14.90
C ARG A 133 -12.58 -4.30 15.95
N ARG A 134 -11.93 -5.47 16.11
CA ARG A 134 -12.32 -6.49 17.10
C ARG A 134 -12.25 -5.92 18.52
N ILE A 135 -11.14 -5.29 18.89
CA ILE A 135 -10.96 -4.64 20.21
C ILE A 135 -12.05 -3.57 20.42
N SER A 136 -12.33 -2.74 19.41
CA SER A 136 -13.33 -1.67 19.54
C SER A 136 -14.78 -2.16 19.63
N VAL A 137 -15.07 -3.42 19.26
CA VAL A 137 -16.39 -4.05 19.50
C VAL A 137 -16.48 -4.64 20.91
N THR A 138 -15.38 -5.13 21.46
CA THR A 138 -15.35 -5.70 22.81
C THR A 138 -15.39 -4.62 23.90
N ASP A 139 -14.91 -3.40 23.59
CA ASP A 139 -14.92 -2.25 24.51
C ASP A 139 -16.30 -1.54 24.62
N THR A 140 -17.28 -1.91 23.80
CA THR A 140 -18.64 -1.30 23.77
C THR A 140 -19.68 -2.25 24.34
#